data_AF-A0A3C1LCQ1-F1
#
_entry.id   AF-A0A3C1LCQ1-F1
#
_cell.length_a   1.000
_cell.length_b   1.000
_cell.length_c   1.000
_cell.angle_alpha   90.00
_cell.angle_beta   90.00
_cell.angle_gamma   90.00
#
_symmetry.space_group_name_H-M   'P 1'
#
loop_
_entity.id
_entity.type
_entity.pdbx_description
1 polymer ?
#
loop_
_entity_poly.entity_id
_entity_poly.type
_entity_poly.pdbx_seq_one_letter_code
_entity_poly.pdbx_strand_id
1 'polypeptide(L)'
;FPTAMHIAAYKMLVEVTIPGIEKLRDTLAAKSKAFMNVVKIGRTHFMDATPLTLGQEFSGYVSQLNHGLKAIKNSLAHLSELALGGTAVGTGINTPKGYDVVVAKHIAAL
;
A
#
# COMPACT_ATOMS: atom_id res chain seq x y z
N PHE A 1 -12.63 13.77 14.21
CA PHE A 1 -12.45 13.78 12.75
C PHE A 1 -11.14 13.09 12.32
N PRO A 2 -9.93 13.46 12.80
CA PRO A 2 -8.69 12.79 12.36
C PRO A 2 -8.67 11.27 12.55
N THR A 3 -9.22 10.79 13.67
CA THR A 3 -9.47 9.36 13.92
C THR A 3 -10.26 8.68 12.81
N ALA A 4 -11.36 9.28 12.36
CA ALA A 4 -12.20 8.70 11.31
C ALA A 4 -11.48 8.69 9.96
N MET A 5 -10.67 9.71 9.67
CA MET A 5 -9.82 9.73 8.47
C MET A 5 -8.81 8.57 8.49
N HIS A 6 -8.13 8.36 9.61
CA HIS A 6 -7.15 7.28 9.77
C HIS A 6 -7.80 5.91 9.59
N ILE A 7 -8.95 5.67 10.24
CA ILE A 7 -9.70 4.41 10.11
C ILE A 7 -10.14 4.18 8.66
N ALA A 8 -10.74 5.19 8.01
CA ALA A 8 -11.20 5.06 6.63
C ALA A 8 -10.05 4.78 5.66
N ALA A 9 -8.94 5.50 5.79
CA ALA A 9 -7.75 5.29 4.96
C ALA A 9 -7.13 3.91 5.20
N TYR A 10 -6.99 3.49 6.46
CA TYR A 10 -6.44 2.17 6.81
C TYR A 10 -7.30 1.05 6.22
N LYS A 11 -8.62 1.14 6.40
CA LYS A 11 -9.58 0.16 5.91
C LYS A 11 -9.53 0.05 4.38
N MET A 12 -9.56 1.18 3.67
CA MET A 12 -9.45 1.19 2.21
C MET A 12 -8.12 0.59 1.71
N LEU A 13 -7.01 0.88 2.39
CA LEU A 13 -5.71 0.34 2.02
C LEU A 13 -5.65 -1.17 2.21
N VAL A 14 -6.12 -1.68 3.35
CA VAL A 14 -6.04 -3.11 3.71
C VAL A 14 -7.06 -3.95 2.95
N GLU A 15 -8.28 -3.49 2.80
CA GLU A 15 -9.38 -4.30 2.23
C GLU A 15 -9.47 -4.22 0.70
N VAL A 16 -9.02 -3.11 0.10
CA VAL A 16 -9.19 -2.87 -1.34
C VAL A 16 -7.86 -2.69 -2.06
N THR A 17 -7.06 -1.71 -1.65
CA THR A 17 -5.89 -1.27 -2.42
C THR A 17 -4.77 -2.32 -2.42
N ILE A 18 -4.37 -2.81 -1.24
CA ILE A 18 -3.31 -3.83 -1.12
C ILE A 18 -3.70 -5.11 -1.86
N PRO A 19 -4.88 -5.72 -1.64
CA PRO A 19 -5.31 -6.89 -2.39
C PRO A 19 -5.38 -6.66 -3.91
N GLY A 20 -5.84 -5.48 -4.34
CA GLY A 20 -5.90 -5.11 -5.75
C GLY A 20 -4.51 -5.03 -6.40
N ILE A 21 -3.55 -4.39 -5.72
CA ILE A 21 -2.16 -4.31 -6.20
C ILE A 21 -1.49 -5.68 -6.18
N GLU A 22 -1.70 -6.50 -5.15
CA GLU A 22 -1.17 -7.86 -5.07
C GLU A 22 -1.67 -8.73 -6.24
N LYS A 23 -2.97 -8.66 -6.55
CA LYS A 23 -3.57 -9.35 -7.71
C LYS A 23 -2.97 -8.90 -9.03
N LEU A 24 -2.80 -7.58 -9.23
CA LEU A 24 -2.17 -7.03 -10.43
C LEU A 24 -0.71 -7.51 -10.54
N ARG A 25 0.05 -7.39 -9.46
CA ARG A 25 1.45 -7.81 -9.34
C ARG A 25 1.63 -9.30 -9.67
N ASP A 26 0.76 -10.17 -9.15
CA ASP A 26 0.80 -11.61 -9.44
C ASP A 26 0.47 -11.92 -10.90
N THR A 27 -0.52 -11.21 -11.44
CA THR A 27 -0.89 -11.34 -12.86
C THR A 27 0.28 -10.96 -13.76
N LEU A 28 0.94 -9.83 -13.49
CA LEU A 28 2.11 -9.39 -14.24
C LEU A 28 3.32 -10.31 -14.03
N ALA A 29 3.50 -10.86 -12.83
CA ALA A 29 4.57 -11.83 -12.55
C ALA A 29 4.38 -13.14 -13.34
N ALA A 30 3.15 -13.63 -13.44
CA ALA A 30 2.82 -14.78 -14.28
C ALA A 30 3.12 -14.50 -15.76
N LYS A 31 2.77 -13.30 -16.26
CA LYS A 31 3.09 -12.87 -17.63
C LYS A 31 4.58 -12.69 -17.86
N SER A 32 5.31 -12.12 -16.91
CA SER A 32 6.78 -12.01 -16.96
C SER A 32 7.42 -13.38 -17.19
N LYS A 33 7.00 -14.41 -16.44
CA LYS A 33 7.46 -15.80 -16.63
C LYS A 33 7.08 -16.36 -18.01
N ALA A 34 5.83 -16.19 -18.42
CA ALA A 34 5.34 -16.69 -19.70
C ALA A 34 6.06 -16.06 -20.91
N PHE A 35 6.53 -14.82 -20.77
CA PHE A 35 7.19 -14.08 -21.85
C PHE A 35 8.72 -14.09 -21.78
N MET A 36 9.31 -14.91 -20.90
CA MET A 36 10.76 -14.91 -20.70
C MET A 36 11.53 -15.32 -21.97
N ASN A 37 10.93 -16.09 -22.88
CA ASN A 37 11.56 -16.53 -24.12
C ASN A 37 11.23 -15.65 -25.33
N VAL A 38 10.46 -14.56 -25.15
CA VAL A 38 10.06 -13.66 -26.25
C VAL A 38 11.06 -12.51 -26.33
N VAL A 39 12.01 -12.58 -27.25
CA VAL A 39 12.99 -11.51 -27.50
C VAL A 39 12.34 -10.34 -28.24
N LYS A 40 12.59 -9.12 -27.77
CA LYS A 40 12.13 -7.86 -28.38
C LYS A 40 13.24 -6.81 -28.44
N ILE A 41 13.05 -5.79 -29.26
CA ILE A 41 13.93 -4.61 -29.28
C ILE A 41 13.69 -3.75 -28.03
N GLY A 42 14.76 -3.31 -27.38
CA GLY A 42 14.69 -2.29 -26.34
C GLY A 42 14.45 -0.91 -26.94
N ARG A 43 13.94 0.02 -26.13
CA ARG A 43 13.85 1.43 -26.50
C ARG A 43 14.38 2.34 -25.41
N THR A 44 15.34 3.19 -25.75
CA THR A 44 15.83 4.29 -24.91
C THR A 44 15.68 5.57 -25.71
N HIS A 45 15.22 6.65 -25.08
CA HIS A 45 14.86 7.90 -25.80
C HIS A 45 13.89 7.67 -26.99
N PHE A 46 13.03 6.64 -26.89
CA PHE A 46 12.13 6.17 -27.97
C PHE A 46 12.82 5.67 -29.26
N MET A 47 14.15 5.50 -29.26
CA MET A 47 14.91 4.93 -30.37
C MET A 47 15.25 3.46 -30.09
N ASP A 48 15.53 2.70 -31.14
CA ASP A 48 15.92 1.29 -31.03
C ASP A 48 17.23 1.13 -30.25
N ALA A 49 17.26 0.13 -29.37
CA ALA A 49 18.39 -0.19 -28.50
C ALA A 49 18.75 -1.69 -28.57
N THR A 50 19.60 -2.17 -27.67
CA THR A 50 19.94 -3.59 -27.59
C THR A 50 18.74 -4.46 -27.17
N PRO A 51 18.67 -5.74 -27.59
CA PRO A 51 17.54 -6.61 -27.25
C PRO A 51 17.44 -6.97 -25.77
N LEU A 52 16.21 -7.26 -25.34
CA LEU A 52 15.85 -7.89 -24.07
C LEU A 52 14.60 -8.77 -24.29
N THR A 53 14.22 -9.58 -23.30
CA THR A 53 12.98 -10.34 -23.39
C THR A 53 11.79 -9.52 -22.89
N LEU A 54 10.60 -9.75 -23.44
CA LEU A 54 9.37 -9.15 -22.94
C LEU A 54 9.11 -9.55 -21.47
N GLY A 55 9.55 -10.75 -21.08
CA GLY A 55 9.55 -11.19 -19.69
C GLY A 55 10.42 -10.32 -18.78
N GLN A 56 11.62 -9.92 -19.23
CA GLN A 56 12.49 -8.99 -18.50
C GLN A 56 11.85 -7.61 -18.35
N GLU A 57 11.24 -7.06 -19.40
CA GLU A 57 10.50 -5.78 -19.34
C GLU A 57 9.38 -5.84 -18.29
N PHE A 58 8.56 -6.89 -18.30
CA PHE A 58 7.48 -7.08 -17.33
C PHE A 58 8.00 -7.29 -15.89
N SER A 59 9.20 -7.86 -15.74
CA SER A 59 9.81 -8.04 -14.42
C SER A 59 10.10 -6.68 -13.74
N GLY A 60 10.41 -5.65 -14.54
CA GLY A 60 10.52 -4.27 -14.06
C GLY A 60 9.22 -3.75 -13.46
N TYR A 61 8.09 -3.97 -14.13
CA TYR A 61 6.76 -3.55 -13.65
C TYR A 61 6.39 -4.27 -12.33
N VAL A 62 6.67 -5.56 -12.25
CA VAL A 62 6.47 -6.36 -11.02
C VAL A 62 7.30 -5.80 -9.87
N SER A 63 8.56 -5.44 -10.13
CA SER A 63 9.44 -4.82 -9.14
C SER A 63 8.88 -3.49 -8.62
N GLN A 64 8.38 -2.63 -9.51
CA GLN A 64 7.75 -1.36 -9.12
C GLN A 64 6.55 -1.58 -8.19
N LEU A 65 5.69 -2.56 -8.50
CA LEU A 65 4.54 -2.88 -7.66
C LEU A 65 4.96 -3.45 -6.29
N ASN A 66 6.02 -4.26 -6.23
CA ASN A 66 6.57 -4.73 -4.96
C ASN A 66 7.10 -3.58 -4.10
N HIS A 67 7.80 -2.61 -4.70
CA HIS A 67 8.25 -1.41 -4.00
C HIS A 67 7.09 -0.54 -3.52
N GLY A 68 6.06 -0.36 -4.35
CA GLY A 68 4.83 0.35 -3.98
C GLY A 68 4.11 -0.31 -2.80
N LEU A 69 3.94 -1.64 -2.84
CA LEU A 69 3.37 -2.41 -1.73
C LEU A 69 4.17 -2.24 -0.44
N LYS A 70 5.50 -2.29 -0.52
CA LYS A 70 6.36 -2.07 0.65
C LYS A 70 6.19 -0.66 1.22
N ALA A 71 6.14 0.36 0.36
CA ALA A 71 5.92 1.75 0.80
C ALA A 71 4.56 1.92 1.51
N ILE A 72 3.49 1.34 0.97
CA ILE A 72 2.16 1.38 1.59
C ILE A 72 2.17 0.62 2.92
N LYS A 73 2.71 -0.60 2.97
CA LYS A 73 2.74 -1.40 4.21
C LYS A 73 3.54 -0.70 5.32
N ASN A 74 4.59 0.03 4.97
CA ASN A 74 5.37 0.82 5.92
C ASN A 74 4.61 2.03 6.51
N SER A 75 3.59 2.56 5.84
CA SER A 75 2.80 3.68 6.38
C SER A 75 1.69 3.23 7.33
N LEU A 76 1.31 1.95 7.33
CA LEU A 76 0.19 1.43 8.12
C LEU A 76 0.39 1.59 9.63
N ALA A 77 1.64 1.50 10.12
CA ALA A 77 1.93 1.66 11.54
C ALA A 77 1.53 3.05 12.04
N HIS A 78 1.96 4.11 11.36
CA HIS A 78 1.59 5.49 11.70
C HIS A 78 0.09 5.74 11.51
N LEU A 79 -0.52 5.14 10.50
CA LEU A 79 -1.95 5.28 10.25
C LEU A 79 -2.82 4.59 11.32
N SER A 80 -2.28 3.60 12.02
CA SER A 80 -2.95 2.91 13.12
C SER A 80 -2.98 3.70 14.43
N GLU A 81 -2.21 4.80 14.53
CA GLU A 81 -2.26 5.71 15.67
C GLU A 81 -3.49 6.62 15.55
N LEU A 82 -4.31 6.69 16.61
CA LEU A 82 -5.58 7.41 16.60
C LEU A 82 -5.54 8.60 17.56
N ALA A 83 -5.89 9.79 17.04
CA ALA A 83 -5.94 11.03 17.83
C ALA A 83 -7.15 11.12 18.81
N LEU A 84 -7.96 10.06 18.94
CA LEU A 84 -9.14 10.08 19.79
C LEU A 84 -8.73 10.18 21.27
N GLY A 85 -9.52 10.89 22.07
CA GLY A 85 -9.19 11.20 23.46
C GLY A 85 -8.39 12.49 23.65
N GLY A 86 -7.72 13.02 22.62
CA GLY A 86 -6.99 14.30 22.69
C GLY A 86 -7.88 15.55 22.79
N THR A 87 -9.16 15.46 22.38
CA THR A 87 -10.17 16.55 22.42
C THR A 87 -9.79 17.81 21.64
N ALA A 88 -10.07 19.00 22.15
CA ALA A 88 -9.99 20.26 21.42
C ALA A 88 -8.55 20.63 21.02
N VAL A 89 -7.57 20.40 21.90
CA VAL A 89 -6.18 20.86 21.72
C VAL A 89 -5.13 19.79 22.09
N GLY A 90 -5.54 18.53 22.27
CA GLY A 90 -4.62 17.43 22.58
C GLY A 90 -4.37 17.17 24.07
N THR A 91 -4.93 17.98 24.98
CA THR A 91 -4.73 17.84 26.44
C THR A 91 -5.54 16.72 27.07
N GLY A 92 -6.57 16.22 26.38
CA GLY A 92 -7.54 15.28 26.95
C GLY A 92 -8.53 15.89 27.95
N ILE A 93 -8.67 17.22 27.97
CA ILE A 93 -9.68 17.87 28.81
C ILE A 93 -11.09 17.39 28.44
N ASN A 94 -11.96 17.21 29.42
CA ASN A 94 -13.31 16.63 29.25
C ASN A 94 -13.34 15.16 28.81
N THR A 95 -12.22 14.44 28.82
CA THR A 95 -12.16 12.99 28.56
C THR A 95 -11.93 12.20 29.85
N PRO A 96 -12.74 11.17 30.17
CA PRO A 96 -12.48 10.28 31.30
C PRO A 96 -11.14 9.55 31.16
N LYS A 97 -10.44 9.31 32.28
CA LYS A 97 -9.16 8.60 32.28
C LYS A 97 -9.28 7.21 31.62
N GLY A 98 -8.44 6.94 30.63
CA GLY A 98 -8.37 5.65 29.91
C GLY A 98 -9.38 5.49 28.77
N TYR A 99 -10.19 6.51 28.48
CA TYR A 99 -11.14 6.49 27.36
C TYR A 99 -10.46 6.19 26.02
N ASP A 100 -9.31 6.81 25.76
CA ASP A 100 -8.49 6.63 24.57
C ASP A 100 -8.12 5.17 24.31
N VAL A 101 -7.57 4.50 25.32
CA VAL A 101 -7.17 3.09 25.24
C VAL A 101 -8.39 2.19 25.05
N VAL A 102 -9.48 2.43 25.80
CA VAL A 102 -10.69 1.60 25.72
C VAL A 102 -11.34 1.71 24.35
N VAL A 103 -11.49 2.93 23.83
CA VAL A 103 -12.14 3.16 22.53
C VAL A 103 -11.25 2.68 21.39
N ALA A 104 -9.93 2.89 21.44
CA ALA A 104 -9.02 2.33 20.44
C ALA A 104 -9.09 0.79 20.41
N LYS A 105 -9.14 0.13 21.57
CA LYS A 105 -9.36 -1.33 21.65
C LYS A 105 -10.69 -1.76 21.06
N HIS A 106 -11.77 -1.01 21.32
CA HIS A 106 -13.07 -1.31 20.76
C HIS A 106 -13.09 -1.19 19.23
N ILE A 107 -12.50 -0.12 18.68
CA ILE A 107 -12.38 0.09 17.24
C ILE A 107 -11.55 -1.03 16.59
N ALA A 108 -10.45 -1.45 17.22
CA ALA A 108 -9.60 -2.52 16.70
C ALA A 108 -10.27 -3.90 16.68
N ALA A 109 -11.39 -4.09 17.40
CA ALA A 109 -12.14 -5.34 17.46
C ALA A 109 -13.30 -5.41 16.44
N LEU A 110 -13.57 -4.31 15.71
CA LEU A 110 -14.59 -4.23 14.66
C LEU A 110 -14.01 -4.65 13.30
#